data_AF-A0A183B194-F1
#
_entry.id   AF-A0A183B194-F1
#
_cell.length_a   1.000
_cell.length_b   1.000
_cell.length_c   1.000
_cell.angle_alpha   90.00
_cell.angle_beta   90.00
_cell.angle_gamma   90.00
#
_symmetry.space_group_name_H-M   'P 1'
#
loop_
_entity.id
_entity.type
_entity.pdbx_description
1 polymer ?
#
loop_
_entity_poly.entity_id
_entity_poly.type
_entity_poly.pdbx_seq_one_letter_code
_entity_poly.pdbx_strand_id
1 'polypeptide(L)'
;MQKEALAVYWAVHRLHKYLFGLRFTIITDHQALQYLFSPQKSISKPTAAMIQRWSIALAAYDYDIVHRPGKVIPQADFLSRWSKFSEAKKCHFIATAAPVSREGLR
;
A
#
# COMPACT_ATOMS: atom_id res chain seq x y z
N MET A 1 -2.44 12.79 -0.79
CA MET A 1 -3.82 12.33 -0.56
C MET A 1 -4.47 11.57 -1.74
N GLN A 2 -4.81 12.19 -2.88
CA GLN A 2 -5.53 11.47 -3.97
C GLN A 2 -4.80 10.22 -4.50
N LYS A 3 -3.48 10.31 -4.70
CA LYS A 3 -2.66 9.18 -5.17
C LYS A 3 -2.61 8.02 -4.17
N GLU A 4 -2.52 8.33 -2.88
CA GLU A 4 -2.47 7.29 -1.82
C GLU A 4 -3.84 6.63 -1.64
N ALA A 5 -4.93 7.42 -1.68
CA ALA A 5 -6.29 6.89 -1.67
C ALA A 5 -6.54 5.95 -2.86
N LEU A 6 -6.07 6.35 -4.05
CA LEU A 6 -6.13 5.52 -5.24
C LEU A 6 -5.31 4.23 -5.07
N ALA A 7 -4.11 4.30 -4.50
CA ALA A 7 -3.27 3.15 -4.27
C ALA A 7 -3.94 2.12 -3.35
N VAL A 8 -4.58 2.59 -2.27
CA VAL A 8 -5.35 1.74 -1.35
C VAL A 8 -6.54 1.10 -2.07
N TYR A 9 -7.36 1.91 -2.75
CA TYR A 9 -8.49 1.40 -3.53
C TYR A 9 -8.05 0.34 -4.54
N TRP A 10 -6.97 0.60 -5.27
CA TRP A 10 -6.45 -0.29 -6.30
C TRP A 10 -5.92 -1.59 -5.70
N ALA A 11 -5.21 -1.53 -4.57
CA ALA A 11 -4.72 -2.71 -3.86
C ALA A 11 -5.88 -3.61 -3.40
N VAL A 12 -6.91 -3.03 -2.76
CA VAL A 12 -8.09 -3.78 -2.31
C VAL A 12 -8.85 -4.37 -3.48
N HIS A 13 -9.07 -3.59 -4.54
CA HIS A 13 -9.75 -4.06 -5.74
C HIS A 13 -8.99 -5.20 -6.44
N ARG A 14 -7.65 -5.12 -6.50
CA ARG A 14 -6.81 -6.18 -7.08
C ARG A 14 -6.85 -7.45 -6.24
N LEU A 15 -6.92 -7.31 -4.93
CA LEU A 15 -6.95 -8.41 -3.97
C LEU A 15 -8.38 -8.81 -3.57
N HIS A 16 -9.41 -8.34 -4.29
CA HIS A 16 -10.82 -8.60 -3.96
C HIS A 16 -11.10 -10.08 -3.69
N LYS A 17 -10.61 -10.97 -4.57
CA LYS A 17 -10.80 -12.43 -4.44
C LYS A 17 -10.24 -13.03 -3.15
N TYR A 18 -9.27 -12.36 -2.53
CA TYR A 18 -8.61 -12.81 -1.30
C TYR A 18 -9.13 -12.09 -0.05
N LEU A 19 -9.60 -10.85 -0.18
CA LEU A 19 -10.01 -10.01 0.94
C LEU A 19 -11.52 -10.03 1.19
N PHE A 20 -12.32 -10.38 0.20
CA PHE A 20 -13.77 -10.34 0.33
C PHE A 20 -14.26 -11.33 1.39
N GLY A 21 -15.02 -10.84 2.38
CA GLY A 21 -15.54 -11.62 3.50
C GLY A 21 -14.55 -11.86 4.65
N LEU A 22 -13.33 -11.33 4.58
CA LEU A 22 -12.35 -11.40 5.66
C LEU A 22 -12.13 -10.04 6.31
N ARG A 23 -11.79 -10.05 7.60
CA ARG A 23 -11.29 -8.87 8.33
C ARG A 23 -9.80 -8.71 8.09
N PHE A 24 -9.38 -7.54 7.61
CA PHE A 24 -7.98 -7.25 7.36
C PHE A 24 -7.58 -5.85 7.83
N THR A 25 -6.29 -5.61 7.99
CA THR A 25 -5.75 -4.31 8.41
C THR A 25 -4.97 -3.66 7.28
N ILE A 26 -5.37 -2.46 6.91
CA ILE A 26 -4.66 -1.61 5.94
C ILE A 26 -3.67 -0.75 6.71
N ILE A 27 -2.38 -0.93 6.41
CA ILE A 27 -1.31 -0.11 6.98
C ILE A 27 -0.92 0.95 5.94
N THR A 28 -0.99 2.22 6.34
CA THR A 28 -0.65 3.36 5.47
C THR A 28 0.30 4.32 6.16
N ASP A 29 1.18 4.95 5.40
CA ASP A 29 2.05 6.04 5.83
C ASP A 29 1.37 7.41 5.79
N HIS A 30 0.06 7.47 5.55
CA HIS A 30 -0.67 8.72 5.45
C HIS A 30 -1.81 8.85 6.48
N GLN A 31 -1.61 9.70 7.50
CA GLN A 31 -2.58 9.92 8.59
C GLN A 31 -3.95 10.38 8.09
N ALA A 32 -4.01 11.20 7.04
CA ALA A 32 -5.28 11.73 6.55
C ALA A 32 -6.21 10.63 5.98
N LEU A 33 -5.68 9.48 5.56
CA LEU A 33 -6.49 8.35 5.09
C LEU A 33 -7.22 7.63 6.22
N GLN A 34 -6.64 7.61 7.43
CA GLN A 34 -7.28 7.03 8.60
C GLN A 34 -8.59 7.77 8.92
N TYR A 35 -8.62 9.09 8.78
CA TYR A 35 -9.82 9.89 9.01
C TYR A 35 -10.82 9.81 7.87
N LEU A 36 -10.35 9.65 6.64
CA LEU A 36 -11.20 9.73 5.46
C LEU A 36 -11.96 8.44 5.16
N PHE A 37 -11.35 7.28 5.43
CA PHE A 37 -11.95 5.98 5.21
C PHE A 37 -12.45 5.33 6.50
N SER A 38 -12.46 6.06 7.63
CA SER A 38 -13.02 5.53 8.87
C SER A 38 -14.53 5.32 8.71
N PRO A 39 -15.05 4.09 8.91
CA PRO A 39 -16.47 3.81 8.76
C PRO A 39 -17.35 4.57 9.77
N GLN A 40 -16.76 5.11 10.84
CA GLN A 40 -17.47 5.83 11.90
C GLN A 40 -17.54 7.36 11.73
N LYS A 41 -16.73 7.96 10.84
CA LYS A 41 -16.68 9.42 10.68
C LYS A 41 -17.17 9.82 9.30
N SER A 42 -18.28 10.56 9.26
CA SER A 42 -18.78 11.18 8.04
C SER A 42 -17.73 12.13 7.45
N ILE A 43 -17.54 12.03 6.14
CA ILE A 43 -16.60 12.85 5.37
C ILE A 43 -17.09 14.31 5.43
N SER A 44 -16.62 15.07 6.42
CA SER A 44 -17.06 16.43 6.71
C SER A 44 -16.40 17.51 5.83
N LYS A 45 -15.41 17.15 5.00
CA LYS A 45 -14.68 18.10 4.13
C LYS A 45 -15.10 17.95 2.67
N PRO A 46 -15.08 19.04 1.87
CA PRO A 46 -15.26 18.98 0.42
C PRO A 46 -14.11 18.16 -0.18
N THR A 47 -14.32 16.85 -0.20
CA THR A 47 -13.37 15.88 -0.69
C THR A 47 -13.68 15.68 -2.15
N ALA A 48 -12.65 15.59 -2.99
CA ALA A 48 -12.81 15.31 -4.42
C ALA A 48 -13.76 14.11 -4.63
N ALA A 49 -14.79 14.27 -5.47
CA ALA A 49 -15.85 13.28 -5.69
C ALA A 49 -15.33 11.85 -5.98
N MET A 50 -14.13 11.73 -6.54
CA MET A 50 -13.43 10.45 -6.75
C MET A 50 -13.16 9.69 -5.45
N ILE A 51 -12.67 10.38 -4.43
CA ILE A 51 -12.32 9.76 -3.14
C ILE A 51 -13.57 9.27 -2.43
N GLN A 52 -14.69 10.00 -2.51
CA GLN A 52 -15.97 9.56 -1.98
C GLN A 52 -16.45 8.28 -2.64
N ARG A 53 -16.32 8.16 -3.99
CA ARG A 53 -16.65 6.92 -4.71
C ARG A 53 -15.80 5.73 -4.23
N TRP A 54 -14.50 5.94 -4.03
CA TRP A 54 -13.63 4.89 -3.49
C TRP A 54 -13.97 4.52 -2.06
N SER A 55 -14.36 5.49 -1.22
CA SER A 55 -14.81 5.22 0.15
C SER A 55 -16.05 4.34 0.18
N ILE A 56 -17.02 4.59 -0.71
CA ILE A 56 -18.23 3.77 -0.82
C ILE A 56 -17.87 2.36 -1.28
N ALA A 57 -16.97 2.22 -2.26
CA ALA A 57 -16.51 0.91 -2.72
C ALA A 57 -15.76 0.13 -1.62
N LEU A 58 -14.95 0.84 -0.82
CA LEU A 58 -14.25 0.25 0.32
C LEU A 58 -15.20 -0.10 1.46
N ALA A 59 -16.31 0.63 1.65
CA ALA A 59 -17.30 0.33 2.68
C ALA A 59 -17.97 -1.05 2.57
N ALA A 60 -17.81 -1.74 1.42
CA ALA A 60 -18.26 -3.13 1.25
C ALA A 60 -17.31 -4.17 1.90
N TYR A 61 -16.17 -3.76 2.43
CA TYR A 61 -15.18 -4.63 3.06
C TYR A 61 -15.07 -4.34 4.55
N ASP A 62 -14.77 -5.37 5.33
CA ASP A 62 -14.43 -5.22 6.75
C ASP A 62 -12.93 -5.02 6.92
N TYR A 63 -12.51 -3.80 7.23
CA TYR A 63 -11.09 -3.50 7.43
C TYR A 63 -10.85 -2.43 8.50
N ASP A 64 -9.66 -2.51 9.10
CA ASP A 64 -9.12 -1.50 10.01
C ASP A 64 -8.01 -0.72 9.32
N ILE A 65 -7.97 0.61 9.51
CA ILE A 65 -6.86 1.44 9.02
C ILE A 65 -5.94 1.83 10.17
N VAL A 66 -4.67 1.49 10.03
CA VAL A 66 -3.61 1.88 10.94
C VAL A 66 -2.58 2.71 10.20
N HIS A 67 -2.34 3.92 10.71
CA HIS A 67 -1.23 4.72 10.23
C HIS A 67 0.09 4.29 10.88
N ARG A 68 1.14 4.06 10.07
CA ARG A 68 2.52 3.87 10.54
C ARG A 68 3.47 4.75 9.74
N PRO A 69 4.47 5.42 10.36
CA PRO A 69 5.41 6.25 9.62
C PRO A 69 6.19 5.42 8.61
N GLY A 70 6.40 5.94 7.39
CA GLY A 70 7.01 5.22 6.27
C GLY A 70 8.38 4.60 6.55
N LYS A 71 9.14 5.15 7.52
CA LYS A 71 10.41 4.55 8.01
C LYS A 71 10.25 3.12 8.55
N VAL A 72 9.03 2.75 8.97
CA VAL A 72 8.70 1.45 9.57
C VAL A 72 8.11 0.48 8.52
N ILE A 73 7.86 0.94 7.29
CA ILE A 73 7.32 0.13 6.19
C ILE A 73 8.26 0.16 4.97
N PRO A 74 9.51 -0.33 5.10
CA PRO A 74 10.50 -0.25 4.02
C PRO A 74 10.06 -0.99 2.75
N GLN A 75 9.21 -2.01 2.87
CA GLN A 75 8.70 -2.79 1.73
C GLN A 75 7.74 -1.95 0.87
N ALA A 76 6.86 -1.17 1.51
CA ALA A 76 5.92 -0.31 0.80
C ALA A 76 6.63 0.87 0.13
N ASP A 77 7.60 1.49 0.83
CA ASP A 77 8.44 2.54 0.25
C ASP A 77 9.24 2.00 -0.95
N PHE A 78 9.85 0.82 -0.83
CA PHE A 78 10.55 0.17 -1.92
C PHE A 78 9.65 -0.09 -3.14
N LEU A 79 8.49 -0.72 -2.95
CA LEU A 79 7.57 -1.04 -4.05
C LEU A 79 7.03 0.22 -4.75
N SER A 80 6.73 1.27 -3.98
CA SER A 80 6.27 2.54 -4.54
C SER A 80 7.36 3.26 -5.36
N ARG A 81 8.63 3.10 -4.99
CA ARG A 81 9.78 3.65 -5.72
C ARG A 81 10.19 2.78 -6.91
N TRP A 82 9.98 1.47 -6.84
CA TRP A 82 10.35 0.53 -7.90
C TRP A 82 9.63 0.82 -9.22
N SER A 83 8.38 1.29 -9.17
CA SER A 83 7.65 1.70 -10.38
C SER A 83 8.36 2.82 -11.16
N LYS A 84 9.09 3.71 -10.49
CA LYS A 84 9.88 4.77 -11.16
C LYS A 84 11.16 4.21 -11.81
N PHE A 85 11.67 3.10 -11.30
CA PHE A 85 12.84 2.41 -11.84
C PHE A 85 12.51 1.68 -13.14
N SER A 86 11.29 1.18 -13.31
CA SER A 86 10.87 0.49 -14.53
C SER A 86 10.83 1.38 -15.79
N GLU A 87 10.64 2.70 -15.63
CA GLU A 87 10.73 3.68 -16.73
C GLU A 87 12.18 4.10 -17.04
N ALA A 88 13.10 3.90 -16.09
CA ALA A 88 14.53 4.03 -16.32
C ALA A 88 15.04 2.77 -17.05
N LYS A 89 14.92 2.75 -18.38
CA LYS A 89 15.61 1.78 -19.26
C LYS A 89 17.12 1.82 -19.02
N LYS A 90 17.60 0.99 -18.09
CA LYS A 90 18.98 0.53 -17.82
C LYS A 90 19.25 0.58 -16.32
N CYS A 91 18.68 -0.37 -15.59
CA CYS A 91 19.24 -0.74 -14.31
C CYS A 91 19.79 -2.16 -14.49
N HIS A 92 21.11 -2.22 -14.63
CA HIS A 92 21.88 -3.44 -14.59
C HIS A 92 21.43 -4.20 -13.34
N PHE A 93 20.79 -5.35 -13.54
CA PHE A 93 20.55 -6.25 -12.44
C PHE A 93 21.92 -6.54 -11.84
N ILE A 94 22.20 -6.03 -10.64
CA ILE A 94 23.27 -6.60 -9.82
C ILE A 94 22.70 -7.93 -9.35
N ALA A 95 22.76 -8.89 -10.26
CA ALA A 95 22.42 -10.26 -10.01
C ALA A 95 23.45 -10.80 -9.00
N THR A 96 22.91 -11.39 -7.94
CA THR A 96 23.52 -12.35 -7.03
C THR A 96 24.73 -11.85 -6.21
N ALA A 97 24.51 -11.84 -4.90
CA ALA A 97 25.58 -11.98 -3.91
C ALA A 97 26.56 -13.07 -4.36
N ALA A 98 27.86 -12.76 -4.25
CA ALA A 98 28.94 -13.69 -4.51
C ALA A 98 28.70 -15.05 -3.82
N PRO A 99 29.06 -16.18 -4.45
CA PRO A 99 28.93 -17.48 -3.80
C PRO A 99 29.81 -17.49 -2.54
N VAL A 100 29.20 -17.75 -1.39
CA VAL A 100 29.94 -18.03 -0.15
C VAL A 100 30.74 -19.31 -0.38
N SER A 101 32.07 -19.20 -0.45
CA SER A 101 32.95 -20.37 -0.51
C SER A 101 32.80 -21.17 0.79
N ARG A 102 32.40 -22.44 0.68
CA ARG A 102 32.41 -23.40 1.80
C ARG A 102 33.82 -24.00 1.93
N GLU A 103 34.77 -23.23 2.41
CA GLU A 103 36.07 -23.76 2.85
C GLU A 103 36.29 -23.33 4.30
N GLY A 104 36.08 -24.29 5.22
CA GLY A 104 36.25 -24.04 6.65
C GLY A 104 35.52 -24.99 7.61
N LEU A 105 35.11 -26.19 7.17
CA LEU A 105 34.66 -27.27 8.05
C LEU A 105 35.37 -28.57 7.70
N ARG A 106 36.63 -28.66 8.13
CA ARG A 106 37.33 -29.92 8.44
C ARG A 106 38.29 -29.67 9.58
#